data_AF-A0A662J3W3-F1
#
_entry.id   AF-A0A662J3W3-F1
#
_cell.length_a   1.000
_cell.length_b   1.000
_cell.length_c   1.000
_cell.angle_alpha   90.00
_cell.angle_beta   90.00
_cell.angle_gamma   90.00
#
_symmetry.space_group_name_H-M   'P 1'
#
loop_
_entity.id
_entity.type
_entity.pdbx_description
1 polymer ?
#
loop_
_entity_poly.entity_id
_entity_poly.type
_entity_poly.pdbx_seq_one_letter_code
_entity_poly.pdbx_strand_id
1 'polypeptide(L)'
;MAVSVSYREAYRHHRRVKGKPRERLVLYSLRLLLHHGEGFVVRRISGRRQAETREHIPDIAVFFKGREVTQVEVTGTEVPFCEMKVKGIFVLPSKARYAEKQGERYILVFFNDPEFPCGEWLLWIPGHELVRAVAYADEWVGETIHGCIERYYVVPKRRFNGGRGGYGLVSLAHYIRYLAGLELDPRVDALVNFMPTGCRK
;
A
#
# COMPACT_ATOMS: atom_id res chain seq x y z
N MET A 1 -15.03 36.66 -8.61
CA MET A 1 -13.61 36.51 -8.21
C MET A 1 -13.38 35.06 -7.86
N ALA A 2 -12.60 34.33 -8.67
CA ALA A 2 -12.33 32.91 -8.42
C ALA A 2 -11.37 32.79 -7.22
N VAL A 3 -11.83 32.14 -6.15
CA VAL A 3 -10.99 31.80 -4.99
C VAL A 3 -9.97 30.75 -5.48
N SER A 4 -8.73 31.17 -5.67
CA SER A 4 -7.63 30.23 -5.95
C SER A 4 -7.32 29.46 -4.67
N VAL A 5 -7.99 28.32 -4.49
CA VAL A 5 -7.62 27.36 -3.44
C VAL A 5 -6.16 26.97 -3.66
N SER A 6 -5.30 27.24 -2.69
CA SER A 6 -3.88 26.91 -2.83
C SER A 6 -3.71 25.39 -2.95
N TYR A 7 -2.72 24.92 -3.74
CA TYR A 7 -2.38 23.48 -3.84
C TYR A 7 -2.34 22.79 -2.47
N ARG A 8 -1.78 23.50 -1.48
CA ARG A 8 -1.69 23.03 -0.09
C ARG A 8 -3.05 22.78 0.55
N GLU A 9 -4.03 23.65 0.31
CA GLU A 9 -5.39 23.51 0.84
C GLU A 9 -6.15 22.40 0.13
N ALA A 10 -6.05 22.33 -1.20
CA ALA A 10 -6.65 21.26 -1.99
C ALA A 10 -6.09 19.88 -1.56
N TYR A 11 -4.77 19.77 -1.45
CA TYR A 11 -4.09 18.57 -0.96
C TYR A 11 -4.49 18.21 0.48
N ARG A 12 -4.54 19.18 1.39
CA ARG A 12 -5.01 18.96 2.78
C ARG A 12 -6.45 18.46 2.82
N HIS A 13 -7.32 19.05 2.02
CA HIS A 13 -8.71 18.64 1.90
C HIS A 13 -8.80 17.20 1.37
N HIS A 14 -8.11 16.90 0.26
CA HIS A 14 -8.06 15.58 -0.33
C HIS A 14 -7.53 14.53 0.64
N ARG A 15 -6.43 14.79 1.35
CA ARG A 15 -5.92 13.90 2.39
C ARG A 15 -6.94 13.68 3.49
N ARG A 16 -7.68 14.72 3.90
CA ARG A 16 -8.69 14.60 4.96
C ARG A 16 -9.89 13.75 4.53
N VAL A 17 -10.39 13.96 3.32
CA VAL A 17 -11.65 13.36 2.84
C VAL A 17 -11.45 11.99 2.19
N LYS A 18 -10.28 11.73 1.60
CA LYS A 18 -10.01 10.50 0.84
C LYS A 18 -8.84 9.72 1.44
N GLY A 19 -7.70 10.39 1.64
CA GLY A 19 -6.50 9.75 2.18
C GLY A 19 -6.71 9.08 3.54
N LYS A 20 -7.16 9.84 4.55
CA LYS A 20 -7.35 9.36 5.92
C LYS A 20 -8.38 8.22 6.02
N PRO A 21 -9.53 8.26 5.32
CA PRO A 21 -10.43 7.11 5.28
C PRO A 21 -9.79 5.84 4.71
N ARG A 22 -9.04 5.91 3.60
CA ARG A 22 -8.32 4.76 3.03
C ARG A 22 -7.33 4.18 4.04
N GLU A 23 -6.49 5.03 4.64
CA GLU A 23 -5.53 4.62 5.69
C GLU A 23 -6.25 3.90 6.84
N ARG A 24 -7.36 4.45 7.33
CA ARG A 24 -8.12 3.88 8.45
C ARG A 24 -8.72 2.54 8.09
N LEU A 25 -9.30 2.41 6.90
CA LEU A 25 -9.88 1.15 6.45
C LEU A 25 -8.79 0.07 6.43
N VAL A 26 -7.66 0.32 5.77
CA VAL A 26 -6.53 -0.64 5.76
C VAL A 26 -6.04 -0.94 7.18
N LEU A 27 -5.85 0.08 8.02
CA LEU A 27 -5.41 -0.09 9.42
C LEU A 27 -6.34 -0.99 10.23
N TYR A 28 -7.63 -0.69 10.25
CA TYR A 28 -8.58 -1.45 11.07
C TYR A 28 -8.85 -2.84 10.50
N SER A 29 -8.87 -2.98 9.17
CA SER A 29 -8.93 -4.27 8.52
C SER A 29 -7.73 -5.16 8.87
N LEU A 30 -6.51 -4.62 8.85
CA LEU A 30 -5.32 -5.36 9.27
C LEU A 30 -5.37 -5.72 10.76
N ARG A 31 -5.89 -4.85 11.63
CA ARG A 31 -6.09 -5.17 13.06
C ARG A 31 -7.05 -6.34 13.28
N LEU A 32 -8.13 -6.39 12.50
CA LEU A 32 -9.10 -7.48 12.56
C LEU A 32 -8.48 -8.78 12.04
N LEU A 33 -7.81 -8.72 10.89
CA LEU A 33 -7.28 -9.91 10.24
C LEU A 33 -6.04 -10.47 10.92
N LEU A 34 -5.15 -9.65 11.47
CA LEU A 34 -3.91 -10.08 12.15
C LEU A 34 -4.10 -10.30 13.65
N HIS A 35 -5.33 -10.16 14.16
CA HIS A 35 -5.80 -10.24 15.55
C HIS A 35 -4.76 -10.33 16.70
N HIS A 36 -4.94 -9.48 17.71
CA HIS A 36 -4.10 -9.34 18.92
C HIS A 36 -3.67 -10.62 19.66
N GLY A 37 -4.37 -11.75 19.55
CA GLY A 37 -4.00 -13.01 20.23
C GLY A 37 -2.70 -13.65 19.73
N GLU A 38 -2.27 -13.31 18.51
CA GLU A 38 -1.04 -13.86 17.91
C GLU A 38 0.21 -13.02 18.24
N GLY A 39 0.06 -11.86 18.89
CA GLY A 39 1.16 -10.96 19.22
C GLY A 39 1.43 -9.87 18.19
N PHE A 40 0.50 -9.64 17.25
CA PHE A 40 0.56 -8.51 16.33
C PHE A 40 0.12 -7.18 16.97
N VAL A 41 0.78 -6.11 16.57
CA VAL A 41 0.38 -4.72 16.85
C VAL A 41 0.45 -3.92 15.56
N VAL A 42 -0.71 -3.44 15.11
CA VAL A 42 -0.84 -2.59 13.91
C VAL A 42 -1.13 -1.15 14.36
N ARG A 43 -0.24 -0.21 14.02
CA ARG A 43 -0.38 1.20 14.43
C ARG A 43 -0.14 2.15 13.27
N ARG A 44 -0.82 3.28 13.30
CA ARG A 44 -0.55 4.40 12.40
C ARG A 44 0.78 5.05 12.76
N ILE A 45 1.57 5.42 11.77
CA ILE A 45 2.73 6.29 11.98
C ILE A 45 2.23 7.73 12.11
N SER A 46 2.70 8.46 13.13
CA SER A 46 2.16 9.79 13.42
C SER A 46 2.49 10.79 12.30
N GLY A 47 1.51 11.62 11.93
CA GLY A 47 1.71 12.67 10.93
C GLY A 47 2.73 13.73 11.36
N ARG A 48 2.97 13.88 12.67
CA ARG A 48 4.06 14.72 13.20
C ARG A 48 5.42 14.16 12.80
N ARG A 49 5.63 12.86 12.97
CA ARG A 49 6.86 12.18 12.54
C ARG A 49 7.05 12.27 11.03
N GLN A 50 5.98 12.10 10.25
CA GLN A 50 6.01 12.27 8.79
C GLN A 50 6.38 13.71 8.37
N ALA A 51 5.98 14.73 9.14
CA ALA A 51 6.27 16.14 8.85
C ALA A 51 7.67 16.59 9.28
N GLU A 52 8.26 15.95 10.29
CA GLU A 52 9.59 16.28 10.82
C GLU A 52 10.73 15.68 9.98
N THR A 53 10.44 14.73 9.08
CA THR A 53 11.45 14.09 8.24
C THR A 53 11.30 14.48 6.78
N ARG A 54 12.42 14.78 6.11
CA ARG A 54 12.44 14.97 4.64
C ARG A 54 12.28 13.67 3.86
N GLU A 55 12.54 12.53 4.50
CA GLU A 55 12.36 11.22 3.90
C GLU A 55 10.88 10.82 3.89
N HIS A 56 10.47 10.04 2.87
CA HIS A 56 9.14 9.45 2.84
C HIS A 56 8.97 8.53 4.05
N ILE A 57 7.86 8.68 4.77
CA ILE A 57 7.49 7.81 5.89
C ILE A 57 6.13 7.19 5.58
N PRO A 58 5.99 5.85 5.67
CA PRO A 58 4.71 5.19 5.39
C PRO A 58 3.59 5.56 6.37
N ASP A 59 2.37 5.15 6.05
CA ASP A 59 1.18 5.44 6.85
C ASP A 59 1.03 4.54 8.08
N ILE A 60 1.40 3.27 7.97
CA ILE A 60 1.12 2.22 8.96
C ILE A 60 2.40 1.42 9.23
N ALA A 61 2.62 1.04 10.49
CA ALA A 61 3.65 0.09 10.88
C ALA A 61 3.03 -1.12 11.59
N VAL A 62 3.56 -2.30 11.27
CA VAL A 62 3.12 -3.58 11.81
C VAL A 62 4.25 -4.24 12.59
N PHE A 63 3.93 -4.65 13.81
CA PHE A 63 4.85 -5.32 14.73
C PHE A 63 4.33 -6.71 15.06
N PHE A 64 5.25 -7.64 15.29
CA PHE A 64 4.97 -8.98 15.81
C PHE A 64 5.92 -9.26 16.97
N LYS A 65 5.37 -9.59 18.14
CA LYS A 65 6.14 -9.85 19.37
C LYS A 65 7.18 -8.77 19.67
N GLY A 66 6.81 -7.50 19.47
CA GLY A 66 7.66 -6.33 19.73
C GLY A 66 8.64 -5.95 18.60
N ARG A 67 8.82 -6.79 17.58
CA ARG A 67 9.68 -6.50 16.42
C ARG A 67 8.86 -5.90 15.27
N GLU A 68 9.37 -4.86 14.63
CA GLU A 68 8.78 -4.34 13.39
C GLU A 68 8.93 -5.36 12.26
N VAL A 69 7.81 -5.78 11.70
CA VAL A 69 7.73 -6.75 10.60
C VAL A 69 7.70 -6.02 9.27
N THR A 70 6.83 -5.01 9.15
CA THR A 70 6.65 -4.27 7.90
C THR A 70 6.07 -2.87 8.14
N GLN A 71 6.22 -2.02 7.15
CA GLN A 71 5.54 -0.74 7.02
C GLN A 71 4.67 -0.74 5.76
N VAL A 72 3.52 -0.09 5.83
CA VAL A 72 2.51 -0.07 4.76
C VAL A 72 2.21 1.38 4.39
N GLU A 73 2.36 1.69 3.12
CA GLU A 73 2.02 2.99 2.51
C GLU A 73 0.70 2.86 1.76
N VAL A 74 -0.26 3.73 2.06
CA VAL A 74 -1.59 3.69 1.44
C VAL A 74 -1.76 4.83 0.45
N THR A 75 -1.91 4.47 -0.81
CA THR A 75 -2.24 5.37 -1.90
C THR A 75 -3.55 4.96 -2.57
N GLY A 76 -4.05 5.74 -3.52
CA GLY A 76 -5.28 5.38 -4.21
C GLY A 76 -5.83 6.44 -5.15
N THR A 77 -6.90 6.07 -5.83
CA THR A 77 -7.57 6.84 -6.89
C THR A 77 -9.07 6.97 -6.63
N GLU A 78 -9.67 7.97 -7.26
CA GLU A 78 -11.13 8.16 -7.32
C GLU A 78 -11.69 7.84 -8.72
N VAL A 79 -10.82 7.44 -9.64
CA VAL A 79 -11.17 7.09 -11.03
C VAL A 79 -11.12 5.56 -11.17
N PRO A 80 -12.21 4.90 -11.63
CA PRO A 80 -12.21 3.45 -11.82
C PRO A 80 -11.22 3.05 -12.92
N PHE A 81 -10.74 1.80 -12.90
CA PHE A 81 -9.74 1.37 -13.88
C PHE A 81 -10.23 1.46 -15.33
N CYS A 82 -11.53 1.27 -15.57
CA CYS A 82 -12.14 1.38 -16.90
C CYS A 82 -12.03 2.81 -17.48
N GLU A 83 -12.08 3.84 -16.65
CA GLU A 83 -12.07 5.26 -17.07
C GLU A 83 -10.67 5.87 -17.13
N MET A 84 -9.65 5.23 -16.55
CA MET A 84 -8.28 5.73 -16.63
C MET A 84 -7.78 5.79 -18.07
N LYS A 85 -7.33 6.97 -18.53
CA LYS A 85 -6.72 7.13 -19.87
C LYS A 85 -5.38 6.40 -19.97
N VAL A 86 -4.55 6.55 -18.94
CA VAL A 86 -3.28 5.83 -18.80
C VAL A 86 -3.53 4.64 -17.87
N LYS A 87 -3.41 3.42 -18.40
CA LYS A 87 -3.72 2.19 -17.66
C LYS A 87 -2.54 1.79 -16.76
N GLY A 88 -2.53 2.28 -15.53
CA GLY A 88 -1.52 1.91 -14.54
C GLY A 88 -1.71 2.60 -13.20
N ILE A 89 -0.90 2.17 -12.23
CA ILE A 89 -0.82 2.78 -10.92
C ILE A 89 0.37 3.74 -10.90
N PHE A 90 0.09 4.99 -10.59
CA PHE A 90 1.06 6.06 -10.55
C PHE A 90 1.82 6.04 -9.23
N VAL A 91 3.13 5.79 -9.28
CA VAL A 91 4.00 5.68 -8.12
C VAL A 91 5.00 6.83 -8.10
N LEU A 92 5.00 7.61 -7.01
CA LEU A 92 5.97 8.68 -6.83
C LEU A 92 7.39 8.12 -6.67
N PRO A 93 8.41 8.76 -7.27
CA PRO A 93 9.80 8.34 -7.12
C PRO A 93 10.28 8.26 -5.67
N SER A 94 9.74 9.09 -4.77
CA SER A 94 10.05 9.03 -3.33
C SER A 94 9.59 7.72 -2.68
N LYS A 95 8.47 7.14 -3.11
CA LYS A 95 7.97 5.85 -2.63
C LYS A 95 8.84 4.70 -3.14
N ALA A 96 9.23 4.75 -4.41
CA ALA A 96 10.14 3.77 -5.01
C ALA A 96 11.52 3.76 -4.32
N ARG A 97 12.11 4.94 -4.05
CA ARG A 97 13.37 5.04 -3.30
C ARG A 97 13.25 4.51 -1.87
N TYR A 98 12.10 4.73 -1.22
CA TYR A 98 11.88 4.18 0.12
C TYR A 98 11.75 2.65 0.09
N ALA A 99 11.03 2.13 -0.91
CA ALA A 99 10.90 0.70 -1.16
C ALA A 99 12.25 0.02 -1.39
N GLU A 100 13.16 0.67 -2.13
CA GLU A 100 14.54 0.21 -2.36
C GLU A 100 15.30 0.02 -1.05
N LYS A 101 15.17 0.96 -0.10
CA LYS A 101 15.83 0.88 1.21
C LYS A 101 15.25 -0.20 2.12
N GLN A 102 13.92 -0.38 2.11
CA GLN A 102 13.22 -1.28 3.04
C GLN A 102 13.03 -2.70 2.51
N GLY A 103 13.14 -2.90 1.19
CA GLY A 103 12.98 -4.19 0.54
C GLY A 103 11.60 -4.80 0.77
N GLU A 104 11.55 -6.05 1.22
CA GLU A 104 10.31 -6.79 1.48
C GLU A 104 9.46 -6.24 2.63
N ARG A 105 10.05 -5.44 3.53
CA ARG A 105 9.38 -4.85 4.71
C ARG A 105 8.68 -3.53 4.43
N TYR A 106 8.66 -3.09 3.17
CA TYR A 106 7.78 -2.01 2.73
C TYR A 106 6.71 -2.60 1.82
N ILE A 107 5.47 -2.18 2.01
CA ILE A 107 4.35 -2.60 1.18
C ILE A 107 3.61 -1.36 0.69
N LEU A 108 3.51 -1.21 -0.63
CA LEU A 108 2.66 -0.19 -1.22
C LEU A 108 1.27 -0.79 -1.46
N VAL A 109 0.26 -0.19 -0.83
CA VAL A 109 -1.15 -0.52 -1.02
C VAL A 109 -1.79 0.55 -1.89
N PHE A 110 -2.44 0.13 -2.97
CA PHE A 110 -3.24 0.97 -3.85
C PHE A 110 -4.72 0.69 -3.62
N PHE A 111 -5.46 1.75 -3.30
CA PHE A 111 -6.90 1.72 -3.08
C PHE A 111 -7.64 2.33 -4.27
N ASN A 112 -8.57 1.60 -4.88
CA ASN A 112 -9.42 2.10 -5.96
C ASN A 112 -10.85 2.34 -5.44
N ASP A 113 -11.18 3.59 -5.11
CA ASP A 113 -12.42 3.92 -4.38
C ASP A 113 -13.69 3.42 -5.11
N PRO A 114 -13.87 3.62 -6.43
CA PRO A 114 -15.05 3.17 -7.15
C PRO A 114 -15.26 1.66 -7.20
N GLU A 115 -14.22 0.86 -6.94
CA GLU A 115 -14.32 -0.60 -7.00
C GLU A 115 -14.65 -1.22 -5.64
N PHE A 116 -14.71 -0.43 -4.57
CA PHE A 116 -15.02 -0.92 -3.24
C PHE A 116 -16.52 -1.24 -3.08
N PRO A 117 -16.93 -2.35 -2.41
CA PRO A 117 -16.11 -3.41 -1.83
C PRO A 117 -15.94 -4.66 -2.72
N CYS A 118 -16.55 -4.68 -3.90
CA CYS A 118 -16.74 -5.91 -4.69
C CYS A 118 -15.73 -6.10 -5.83
N GLY A 119 -15.10 -5.04 -6.32
CA GLY A 119 -14.12 -5.05 -7.41
C GLY A 119 -12.67 -5.16 -6.92
N GLU A 120 -11.70 -4.79 -7.77
CA GLU A 120 -10.26 -4.83 -7.48
C GLU A 120 -9.83 -3.58 -6.68
N TRP A 121 -10.49 -3.36 -5.55
CA TRP A 121 -10.39 -2.13 -4.78
C TRP A 121 -9.15 -2.03 -3.90
N LEU A 122 -8.52 -3.16 -3.54
CA LEU A 122 -7.26 -3.18 -2.81
C LEU A 122 -6.25 -4.03 -3.55
N LEU A 123 -5.20 -3.36 -4.02
CA LEU A 123 -4.06 -3.98 -4.64
C LEU A 123 -2.82 -3.69 -3.80
N TRP A 124 -1.85 -4.60 -3.78
CA TRP A 124 -0.62 -4.36 -3.02
C TRP A 124 0.61 -4.98 -3.68
N ILE A 125 1.77 -4.40 -3.42
CA ILE A 125 3.05 -4.88 -3.96
C ILE A 125 4.14 -4.73 -2.88
N PRO A 126 4.96 -5.76 -2.63
CA PRO A 126 6.08 -5.63 -1.70
C PRO A 126 7.20 -4.79 -2.33
N GLY A 127 7.97 -4.10 -1.49
CA GLY A 127 8.89 -3.05 -1.94
C GLY A 127 9.94 -3.54 -2.92
N HIS A 128 10.49 -4.73 -2.70
CA HIS A 128 11.45 -5.36 -3.61
C HIS A 128 10.85 -5.66 -5.01
N GLU A 129 9.57 -6.03 -5.09
CA GLU A 129 8.85 -6.17 -6.38
C GLU A 129 8.52 -4.82 -6.98
N LEU A 130 8.17 -3.83 -6.16
CA LEU A 130 7.93 -2.46 -6.63
C LEU A 130 9.17 -1.89 -7.30
N VAL A 131 10.34 -2.06 -6.71
CA VAL A 131 11.63 -1.61 -7.27
C VAL A 131 11.88 -2.25 -8.64
N ARG A 132 11.67 -3.57 -8.74
CA ARG A 132 11.75 -4.26 -10.04
C ARG A 132 10.74 -3.73 -11.04
N ALA A 133 9.52 -3.44 -10.59
CA ALA A 133 8.45 -2.98 -11.47
C ALA A 133 8.72 -1.56 -12.00
N VAL A 134 9.24 -0.66 -11.17
CA VAL A 134 9.57 0.72 -11.59
C VAL A 134 10.80 0.79 -12.48
N ALA A 135 11.76 -0.13 -12.34
CA ALA A 135 12.97 -0.16 -13.18
C ALA A 135 12.68 -0.34 -14.69
N TYR A 136 11.50 -0.88 -15.02
CA TYR A 136 11.03 -1.09 -16.40
C TYR A 136 9.69 -0.39 -16.66
N ALA A 137 9.27 0.53 -15.78
CA ALA A 137 8.02 1.26 -15.92
C ALA A 137 8.19 2.47 -16.84
N ASP A 138 7.14 2.79 -17.59
CA ASP A 138 7.06 4.08 -18.26
C ASP A 138 7.03 5.21 -17.22
N GLU A 139 7.63 6.34 -17.56
CA GLU A 139 7.52 7.54 -16.76
C GLU A 139 6.44 8.46 -17.32
N TRP A 140 5.62 8.99 -16.43
CA TRP A 140 4.68 10.06 -16.74
C TRP A 140 5.14 11.34 -16.07
N VAL A 141 5.19 12.43 -16.84
CA VAL A 141 5.44 13.79 -16.37
C VAL A 141 4.28 14.65 -16.83
N GLY A 142 3.66 15.37 -15.92
CA GLY A 142 2.57 16.26 -16.28
C GLY A 142 2.12 17.14 -15.14
N GLU A 143 1.31 18.14 -15.51
CA GLU A 143 0.67 19.03 -14.56
C GLU A 143 -0.54 18.34 -13.93
N THR A 144 -0.56 18.30 -12.60
CA THR A 144 -1.69 17.81 -11.82
C THR A 144 -2.87 18.79 -11.89
N ILE A 145 -4.07 18.32 -11.52
CA ILE A 145 -5.27 19.17 -11.40
C ILE A 145 -5.12 20.35 -10.40
N HIS A 146 -4.01 20.39 -9.67
CA HIS A 146 -3.68 21.41 -8.70
C HIS A 146 -2.53 22.33 -9.15
N GLY A 147 -2.11 22.25 -10.42
CA GLY A 147 -1.09 23.14 -11.00
C GLY A 147 0.35 22.78 -10.64
N CYS A 148 0.61 21.56 -10.16
CA CYS A 148 1.95 21.08 -9.83
C CYS A 148 2.43 20.11 -10.91
N ILE A 149 3.63 20.34 -11.46
CA ILE A 149 4.29 19.38 -12.35
C ILE A 149 4.86 18.24 -11.49
N GLU A 150 4.36 17.04 -11.71
CA GLU A 150 4.78 15.85 -10.97
C GLU A 150 5.29 14.77 -11.93
N ARG A 151 6.21 13.94 -11.43
CA ARG A 151 6.80 12.79 -12.13
C ARG A 151 6.39 11.52 -11.42
N TYR A 152 5.94 10.54 -12.18
CA TYR A 152 5.46 9.26 -11.69
C TYR A 152 6.01 8.11 -12.53
N TYR A 153 6.27 6.98 -11.89
CA TYR A 153 6.38 5.70 -12.58
C TYR A 153 4.97 5.13 -12.78
N VAL A 154 4.67 4.68 -13.99
CA VAL A 154 3.38 4.05 -14.34
C VAL A 154 3.53 2.54 -14.24
N VAL A 155 3.16 1.99 -13.09
CA VAL A 155 3.30 0.55 -12.82
C VAL A 155 2.05 -0.19 -13.28
N PRO A 156 2.15 -1.20 -14.16
CA PRO A 156 0.99 -1.96 -14.60
C PRO A 156 0.26 -2.65 -13.44
N LYS A 157 -1.07 -2.57 -13.42
CA LYS A 157 -1.93 -3.19 -12.38
C LYS A 157 -1.58 -4.67 -12.12
N ARG A 158 -1.29 -5.43 -13.18
CA ARG A 158 -0.91 -6.85 -13.13
C ARG A 158 0.35 -7.16 -12.31
N ARG A 159 1.15 -6.15 -11.95
CA ARG A 159 2.32 -6.30 -11.06
C ARG A 159 1.92 -6.31 -9.59
N PHE A 160 0.70 -5.91 -9.25
CA PHE A 160 0.19 -5.90 -7.89
C PHE A 160 -0.61 -7.17 -7.60
N ASN A 161 -0.51 -7.63 -6.36
CA ASN A 161 -1.34 -8.67 -5.78
C ASN A 161 -2.74 -8.13 -5.45
N GLY A 162 -3.71 -9.04 -5.29
CA GLY A 162 -5.04 -8.68 -4.77
C GLY A 162 -6.15 -8.40 -5.79
N GLY A 163 -5.91 -8.65 -7.09
CA GLY A 163 -6.85 -8.40 -8.20
C GLY A 163 -8.13 -9.25 -8.26
N ARG A 164 -8.67 -9.68 -7.12
CA ARG A 164 -10.01 -10.29 -7.00
C ARG A 164 -10.78 -9.59 -5.89
N GLY A 165 -12.09 -9.46 -6.06
CA GLY A 165 -13.01 -8.80 -5.12
C GLY A 165 -12.74 -9.17 -3.65
N GLY A 166 -12.23 -8.21 -2.87
CA GLY A 166 -11.91 -8.40 -1.44
C GLY A 166 -10.67 -9.25 -1.11
N TYR A 167 -10.09 -9.97 -2.09
CA TYR A 167 -8.94 -10.86 -1.86
C TYR A 167 -7.64 -10.11 -1.56
N GLY A 168 -7.50 -8.87 -2.05
CA GLY A 168 -6.31 -8.05 -1.79
C GLY A 168 -6.00 -7.87 -0.31
N LEU A 169 -7.03 -7.67 0.51
CA LEU A 169 -6.84 -7.48 1.94
C LEU A 169 -6.43 -8.78 2.65
N VAL A 170 -7.03 -9.91 2.27
CA VAL A 170 -6.71 -11.23 2.82
C VAL A 170 -5.29 -11.64 2.46
N SER A 171 -4.92 -11.51 1.18
CA SER A 171 -3.56 -11.81 0.70
C SER A 171 -2.51 -10.88 1.32
N LEU A 172 -2.84 -9.61 1.55
CA LEU A 172 -1.96 -8.70 2.29
C LEU A 172 -1.72 -9.16 3.73
N ALA A 173 -2.79 -9.52 4.45
CA ALA A 173 -2.66 -10.03 5.82
C ALA A 173 -1.85 -11.33 5.87
N HIS A 174 -2.06 -12.25 4.91
CA HIS A 174 -1.27 -13.47 4.77
C HIS A 174 0.22 -13.17 4.54
N TYR A 175 0.54 -12.25 3.62
CA TYR A 175 1.92 -11.85 3.38
C TYR A 175 2.60 -11.27 4.62
N ILE A 176 1.86 -10.51 5.43
CA ILE A 176 2.37 -10.00 6.71
C ILE A 176 2.64 -11.13 7.71
N ARG A 177 1.81 -12.18 7.74
CA ARG A 177 2.09 -13.38 8.55
C ARG A 177 3.32 -14.14 8.06
N TYR A 178 3.50 -14.25 6.75
CA TYR A 178 4.73 -14.78 6.15
C TYR A 178 5.97 -13.99 6.60
N LEU A 179 5.94 -12.65 6.53
CA LEU A 179 7.04 -11.82 7.03
C LEU A 179 7.30 -11.97 8.54
N ALA A 180 6.27 -12.35 9.30
CA ALA A 180 6.39 -12.67 10.73
C ALA A 180 6.88 -14.11 11.00
N GLY A 181 7.10 -14.92 9.96
CA GLY A 181 7.52 -16.32 10.05
C GLY A 181 6.42 -17.29 10.47
N LEU A 182 5.15 -16.89 10.35
CA LEU A 182 3.99 -17.72 10.68
C LEU A 182 3.50 -18.56 9.50
N GLU A 183 3.79 -18.13 8.28
CA GLU A 183 3.47 -18.85 7.03
C GLU A 183 4.76 -19.27 6.34
N LEU A 184 4.71 -20.38 5.59
CA LEU A 184 5.88 -20.92 4.91
C LEU A 184 6.09 -20.32 3.52
N ASP A 185 5.01 -19.87 2.88
CA ASP A 185 5.02 -19.25 1.55
C ASP A 185 4.16 -17.98 1.54
N PRO A 186 4.60 -16.91 0.85
CA PRO A 186 3.87 -15.65 0.76
C PRO A 186 2.54 -15.74 0.00
N ARG A 187 2.31 -16.80 -0.78
CA ARG A 187 1.05 -17.03 -1.50
C ARG A 187 0.06 -17.76 -0.61
N VAL A 188 -1.15 -17.24 -0.51
CA VAL A 188 -2.21 -17.79 0.37
C VAL A 188 -2.54 -19.24 0.04
N ASP A 189 -2.54 -19.58 -1.24
CA ASP A 189 -2.96 -20.88 -1.79
C ASP A 189 -1.81 -21.87 -1.99
N ALA A 190 -0.58 -21.52 -1.57
CA ALA A 190 0.54 -22.45 -1.66
C ALA A 190 0.30 -23.67 -0.77
N LEU A 191 0.38 -24.86 -1.37
CA LEU A 191 0.12 -26.14 -0.70
C LEU A 191 0.92 -26.29 0.61
N VAL A 192 2.17 -25.81 0.62
CA VAL A 192 3.07 -25.88 1.77
C VAL A 192 2.49 -25.22 3.04
N ASN A 193 1.61 -24.22 2.90
CA ASN A 193 0.94 -23.57 4.04
C ASN A 193 -0.12 -24.46 4.70
N PHE A 194 -0.60 -25.51 4.03
CA PHE A 194 -1.63 -26.44 4.54
C PHE A 194 -1.08 -27.81 4.90
N MET A 195 0.19 -28.08 4.60
CA MET A 195 0.81 -29.35 4.91
C MET A 195 1.17 -29.40 6.40
N PRO A 196 0.97 -30.56 7.08
CA PRO A 196 1.47 -30.75 8.43
C PRO A 196 2.97 -30.46 8.44
N THR A 197 3.40 -29.57 9.33
CA THR A 197 4.83 -29.37 9.57
C THR A 197 5.34 -30.63 10.25
N GLY A 198 5.80 -31.61 9.47
CA GLY A 198 6.36 -32.86 10.01
C GLY A 198 7.36 -32.54 11.11
N CYS A 199 7.17 -33.15 12.29
CA CYS A 199 7.93 -33.00 13.54
C CYS A 199 9.17 -32.09 13.41
N ARG A 200 9.03 -30.82 13.76
CA ARG A 200 10.21 -30.00 14.08
C ARG A 200 10.71 -30.45 15.46
N LYS A 201 11.86 -31.13 15.49
CA LYS A 201 12.67 -31.29 16.70
C LYS A 201 13.20 -29.93 17.16
#